data_AF-A0A919GN63-F1
#
_entry.id   AF-A0A919GN63-F1
#
_cell.length_a   1.000
_cell.length_b   1.000
_cell.length_c   1.000
_cell.angle_alpha   90.00
_cell.angle_beta   90.00
_cell.angle_gamma   90.00
#
_symmetry.space_group_name_H-M   'P 1'
#
loop_
_entity.id
_entity.type
_entity.pdbx_description
1 polymer ?
#
loop_
_entity_poly.entity_id
_entity_poly.type
_entity_poly.pdbx_seq_one_letter_code
_entity_poly.pdbx_strand_id
1 'polypeptide(L)'
;MSRYDWMADARCAQTDPDLWAADRPGNTYRDARLICERCPVRRECDAHANTLAGQADISLHGMWAGTPPRKRTVTHPNTERAAA
;
A
#
# COMPACT_ATOMS: atom_id res chain seq x y z
N MET A 1 6.18 7.41 -20.66
CA MET A 1 6.37 6.83 -19.32
C MET A 1 5.09 7.07 -18.54
N SER A 2 4.39 6.00 -18.15
CA SER A 2 3.12 6.07 -17.43
C SER A 2 3.39 6.36 -15.96
N ARG A 3 2.41 6.96 -15.26
CA ARG A 3 2.47 7.16 -13.79
C ARG A 3 2.60 5.86 -12.97
N TYR A 4 2.53 4.72 -13.65
CA TYR A 4 2.56 3.37 -13.09
C TYR A 4 3.83 2.59 -13.44
N ASP A 5 4.80 3.20 -14.12
CA ASP A 5 6.03 2.50 -14.52
C ASP A 5 6.79 1.91 -13.31
N TRP A 6 6.71 2.58 -12.15
CA TRP A 6 7.27 2.08 -10.88
C TRP A 6 6.68 0.75 -10.43
N MET A 7 5.44 0.41 -10.82
CA MET A 7 4.82 -0.86 -10.43
C MET A 7 5.53 -2.06 -11.05
N ALA A 8 6.23 -1.88 -12.18
CA ALA A 8 7.00 -2.94 -12.82
C ALA A 8 8.16 -3.45 -11.94
N ASP A 9 8.72 -2.58 -11.11
CA ASP A 9 9.85 -2.89 -10.21
C ASP A 9 9.39 -3.37 -8.82
N ALA A 10 8.08 -3.55 -8.62
CA ALA A 10 7.52 -3.95 -7.34
C ALA A 10 7.86 -5.41 -7.01
N ARG A 11 8.54 -5.64 -5.88
CA ARG A 11 8.90 -6.99 -5.40
C ARG A 11 7.69 -7.85 -5.07
N CYS A 12 6.56 -7.26 -4.67
CA CYS A 12 5.35 -8.01 -4.36
C CYS A 12 4.86 -8.84 -5.57
N ALA A 13 4.94 -8.29 -6.79
CA ALA A 13 4.58 -8.98 -8.02
C ALA A 13 5.54 -10.14 -8.40
N GLN A 14 6.70 -10.21 -7.74
CA GLN A 14 7.71 -11.26 -7.95
C GLN A 14 7.66 -12.35 -6.86
N THR A 15 6.67 -12.29 -5.96
CA THR A 15 6.52 -13.20 -4.82
C THR A 15 5.13 -13.80 -4.79
N ASP A 16 4.92 -14.79 -3.91
CA ASP A 16 3.62 -15.43 -3.73
C ASP A 16 2.54 -14.38 -3.35
N PRO A 17 1.47 -14.23 -4.16
CA PRO A 17 0.36 -13.31 -3.88
C PRO A 17 -0.34 -13.59 -2.54
N ASP A 18 -0.36 -14.85 -2.08
CA ASP A 18 -1.04 -15.26 -0.84
C ASP A 18 -0.41 -14.62 0.40
N LEU A 19 0.88 -14.23 0.33
CA LEU A 19 1.55 -13.52 1.41
C LEU A 19 0.92 -12.15 1.69
N TRP A 20 0.31 -11.55 0.66
CA TRP A 20 -0.24 -10.19 0.69
C TRP A 20 -1.74 -10.16 1.01
N ALA A 21 -2.41 -11.31 1.00
CA ALA A 21 -3.84 -11.45 1.29
C ALA A 21 -4.11 -11.92 2.72
N ALA A 22 -5.22 -11.45 3.31
CA ALA A 22 -5.62 -11.78 4.69
C ALA A 22 -6.27 -13.16 4.82
N ASP A 23 -6.65 -13.78 3.71
CA ASP A 23 -7.64 -14.87 3.68
C ASP A 23 -7.07 -16.22 4.13
N ARG A 24 -5.75 -16.30 4.30
CA ARG A 24 -5.04 -17.49 4.76
C ARG A 24 -5.05 -17.54 6.30
N PRO A 25 -5.71 -18.53 6.93
CA PRO A 25 -5.68 -18.66 8.39
C PRO A 25 -4.23 -18.83 8.88
N GLY A 26 -3.79 -17.92 9.75
CA GLY A 26 -2.41 -17.87 10.25
C GLY A 26 -1.47 -16.92 9.49
N ASN A 27 -1.90 -16.27 8.40
CA ASN A 27 -1.08 -15.24 7.76
C ASN A 27 -0.99 -13.99 8.65
N THR A 28 0.21 -13.72 9.17
CA THR A 28 0.52 -12.55 10.02
C THR A 28 1.16 -11.40 9.25
N TYR A 29 1.27 -11.51 7.92
CA TYR A 29 1.99 -10.60 7.04
C TYR A 29 3.48 -10.42 7.38
N ARG A 30 4.07 -11.27 8.22
CA ARG A 30 5.47 -11.16 8.63
C ARG A 30 6.41 -11.27 7.43
N ASP A 31 6.18 -12.25 6.56
CA ASP A 31 7.04 -12.51 5.41
C ASP A 31 6.81 -11.45 4.31
N ALA A 32 5.56 -11.06 4.07
CA ALA A 32 5.22 -9.94 3.19
C ALA A 32 5.92 -8.64 3.63
N ARG A 33 5.99 -8.36 4.94
CA ARG A 33 6.69 -7.19 5.47
C ARG A 33 8.18 -7.24 5.19
N LEU A 34 8.84 -8.38 5.40
CA LEU A 34 10.28 -8.55 5.12
C LEU A 34 10.59 -8.31 3.63
N ILE A 35 9.70 -8.76 2.74
CA ILE A 35 9.81 -8.51 1.29
C ILE A 35 9.61 -7.01 1.00
N CYS A 36 8.56 -6.40 1.59
CA CYS A 36 8.22 -5.01 1.35
C CYS A 36 9.32 -4.04 1.82
N GLU A 37 9.99 -4.35 2.93
CA GLU A 37 11.11 -3.55 3.46
C GLU A 37 12.30 -3.46 2.49
N ARG A 38 12.43 -4.42 1.57
CA ARG A 38 13.49 -4.47 0.53
C ARG A 38 12.99 -4.06 -0.85
N CYS A 39 11.74 -3.61 -0.96
CA CYS A 39 11.15 -3.21 -2.23
C CYS A 39 11.71 -1.84 -2.68
N PRO A 40 12.27 -1.72 -3.91
CA PRO A 40 12.89 -0.47 -4.37
C PRO A 40 11.87 0.66 -4.53
N VAL A 41 10.61 0.32 -4.81
CA VAL A 41 9.53 1.27 -5.09
C VAL A 41 8.59 1.51 -3.90
N ARG A 42 9.11 1.30 -2.68
CA ARG A 42 8.30 1.42 -1.45
C ARG A 42 7.74 2.84 -1.26
N ARG A 43 8.50 3.87 -1.65
CA ARG A 43 8.06 5.28 -1.49
C ARG A 43 6.93 5.63 -2.44
N GLU A 44 7.03 5.21 -3.69
CA GLU A 44 6.02 5.37 -4.73
C GLU A 44 4.75 4.60 -4.36
N CYS A 45 4.92 3.38 -3.84
CA CYS A 45 3.83 2.55 -3.31
C CYS A 45 3.10 3.24 -2.15
N ASP A 46 3.83 3.86 -1.21
CA ASP A 46 3.23 4.59 -0.08
C ASP A 46 2.43 5.82 -0.54
N ALA A 47 3.03 6.65 -1.40
CA ALA A 47 2.36 7.82 -1.98
C ALA A 47 1.09 7.43 -2.76
N HIS A 48 1.17 6.33 -3.52
CA HIS A 48 0.03 5.80 -4.25
C HIS A 48 -1.07 5.29 -3.32
N ALA A 49 -0.70 4.50 -2.29
CA ALA A 49 -1.65 3.99 -1.30
C ALA A 49 -2.36 5.13 -0.55
N ASN A 50 -1.64 6.20 -0.18
CA ASN A 50 -2.23 7.38 0.46
C ASN A 50 -3.19 8.13 -0.48
N THR A 51 -2.85 8.23 -1.77
CA THR A 51 -3.72 8.85 -2.78
C THR A 51 -5.01 8.05 -2.97
N LEU A 52 -4.93 6.72 -2.94
CA LEU A 52 -6.10 5.84 -3.05
C LEU A 52 -6.94 5.85 -1.77
N ALA A 53 -6.30 5.90 -0.59
CA ALA A 53 -6.99 5.94 0.69
C ALA A 53 -7.82 7.23 0.90
N GLY A 54 -7.48 8.31 0.20
CA GLY A 54 -8.27 9.55 0.20
C GLY A 54 -9.53 9.52 -0.67
N GLN A 55 -9.77 8.43 -1.43
CA GLN A 55 -10.90 8.31 -2.35
C GLN A 55 -12.05 7.54 -1.69
N ALA A 56 -13.25 8.13 -1.71
CA ALA A 56 -14.43 7.60 -1.02
C ALA A 56 -14.85 6.19 -1.48
N ASP A 57 -14.61 5.86 -2.76
CA ASP A 57 -15.06 4.62 -3.37
C ASP A 57 -13.98 3.51 -3.40
N ILE A 58 -12.79 3.75 -2.81
CA ILE A 58 -11.67 2.81 -2.88
C ILE A 58 -11.37 2.18 -1.52
N SER A 59 -11.50 0.86 -1.46
CA SER A 59 -11.06 0.06 -0.30
C SER A 59 -9.77 -0.67 -0.61
N LEU A 60 -8.69 -0.33 0.10
CA LEU A 60 -7.40 -1.02 -0.04
C LEU A 60 -7.36 -2.28 0.82
N HIS A 61 -7.33 -3.44 0.17
CA HIS A 61 -7.18 -4.75 0.81
C HIS A 61 -5.71 -5.20 0.87
N GLY A 62 -5.41 -6.16 1.75
CA GLY A 62 -4.05 -6.72 1.87
C GLY A 62 -3.01 -5.74 2.41
N MET A 63 -1.72 -6.06 2.35
CA MET A 63 -0.61 -5.17 2.78
C MET A 63 -0.11 -4.27 1.65
N TRP A 64 0.16 -2.99 1.96
CA TRP A 64 0.63 -1.96 1.02
C TRP A 64 1.71 -1.14 1.73
N ALA A 65 2.80 -0.81 1.02
CA ALA A 65 3.92 -0.02 1.54
C ALA A 65 4.49 -0.47 2.91
N GLY A 66 4.34 -1.75 3.27
CA GLY A 66 4.77 -2.31 4.56
C GLY A 66 3.77 -2.12 5.70
N THR A 67 2.60 -1.55 5.41
CA THR A 67 1.53 -1.28 6.37
C THR A 67 0.34 -2.21 6.12
N PRO A 68 -0.06 -3.05 7.09
CA PRO A 68 -1.26 -3.87 6.99
C PRO A 68 -2.53 -2.99 7.14
N PRO A 69 -3.70 -3.45 6.67
CA PRO A 69 -4.94 -2.65 6.67
C PRO A 69 -5.27 -2.02 8.04
N ARG A 70 -5.12 -2.78 9.13
CA ARG A 70 -5.41 -2.34 10.50
C ARG A 70 -4.50 -1.22 11.02
N LYS A 71 -3.33 -1.00 10.41
CA LYS A 71 -2.36 0.03 10.81
C LYS A 71 -2.30 1.20 9.81
N ARG A 72 -3.10 1.20 8.74
CA ARG A 72 -3.20 2.36 7.84
C ARG A 72 -4.00 3.44 8.54
N THR A 73 -3.31 4.29 9.28
CA THR A 73 -3.87 5.58 9.68
C THR A 73 -3.98 6.42 8.42
N VAL A 74 -5.20 6.63 7.94
CA VAL A 74 -5.46 7.61 6.88
C VAL A 74 -5.12 8.97 7.48
N THR A 75 -3.93 9.49 7.18
CA THR A 75 -3.66 10.91 7.40
C THR A 75 -4.49 11.64 6.36
N HIS A 76 -5.71 12.05 6.73
CA HIS A 76 -6.45 13.01 5.94
C HIS A 76 -5.53 14.23 5.79
N PRO A 77 -5.14 14.63 4.56
CA PRO A 77 -4.62 15.97 4.39
C PRO A 77 -5.72 16.90 4.90
N ASN A 78 -5.39 17.66 5.94
CA ASN A 78 -6.27 18.65 6.51
C ASN A 78 -6.73 19.52 5.34
N THR A 79 -8.01 19.41 4.96
CA THR A 79 -8.58 20.24 3.90
C THR A 79 -8.43 21.68 4.37
N GLU A 80 -7.41 22.36 3.85
CA GLU A 80 -7.28 23.79 3.99
C GLU A 80 -8.60 24.39 3.50
N ARG A 81 -9.32 25.02 4.43
CA ARG A 81 -10.45 25.89 4.11
C ARG A 81 -9.89 26.96 3.17
N ALA A 82 -10.17 26.78 1.88
CA ALA A 82 -10.41 27.90 0.98
C ALA A 82 -11.55 28.72 1.61
N ALA A 83 -11.19 29.76 2.34
CA ALA A 83 -12.08 30.86 2.70
C ALA A 83 -11.31 32.14 2.40
N ALA A 84 -11.63 32.67 1.22
CA ALA A 84 -11.47 34.07 0.89
C ALA A 84 -12.23 34.96 1.89
#